data_AF-E7EJA4-F1
#
_entry.id   AF-E7EJA4-F1
#
_cell.length_a   1.000
_cell.length_b   1.000
_cell.length_c   1.000
_cell.angle_alpha   90.00
_cell.angle_beta   90.00
_cell.angle_gamma   90.00
#
_symmetry.space_group_name_H-M   'P 1'
#
loop_
_entity.id
_entity.type
_entity.pdbx_description
1 polymer ?
#
loop_
_entity_poly.entity_id
_entity_poly.type
_entity_poly.pdbx_seq_one_letter_code
_entity_poly.pdbx_strand_id
1 'polypeptide(L)'
;MRPLLILVATLTGTALGALAGGAKAEDASWGCQVLLCAASQNPSWRGVAYCVPPMTKLIAAMKEPGFSWPICHEAKAGKPGRENYEDCPAGTTVGYSSQGDGGWRSEPDQCIKTVDVCRSPIERNAHTRQSGMTIERSFGYGHDGCIQQVATPRPRRADPYFFDIPNDQGVKERFWFNLDH
;
A
#
# COMPACT_ATOMS: atom_id res chain seq x y z
N MET A 1 -61.69 50.89 -22.57
CA MET A 1 -60.39 50.42 -23.09
C MET A 1 -59.44 50.24 -21.89
N ARG A 2 -59.08 49.00 -21.53
CA ARG A 2 -57.81 48.62 -20.84
C ARG A 2 -56.69 48.60 -21.91
N PRO A 3 -55.37 48.41 -21.65
CA PRO A 3 -54.59 48.17 -20.40
C PRO A 3 -53.35 49.15 -20.32
N LEU A 4 -52.40 49.12 -19.37
CA LEU A 4 -51.25 48.19 -19.28
C LEU A 4 -50.37 48.48 -18.04
N LEU A 5 -49.77 47.41 -17.52
CA LEU A 5 -48.78 47.32 -16.44
C LEU A 5 -47.40 47.87 -16.83
N ILE A 6 -46.64 48.38 -15.86
CA ILE A 6 -45.17 48.20 -15.84
C ILE A 6 -44.73 47.82 -14.42
N LEU A 7 -44.33 46.56 -14.27
CA LEU A 7 -43.60 46.00 -13.14
C LEU A 7 -42.15 46.50 -13.18
N VAL A 8 -41.67 47.11 -12.10
CA VAL A 8 -40.24 47.39 -11.90
C VAL A 8 -39.63 46.18 -11.21
N ALA A 9 -38.89 45.38 -11.96
CA ALA A 9 -38.07 44.28 -11.44
C ALA A 9 -36.79 44.86 -10.84
N THR A 10 -36.66 44.83 -9.50
CA THR A 10 -35.41 45.17 -8.82
C THR A 10 -34.55 43.92 -8.69
N LEU A 11 -33.40 43.96 -9.37
CA LEU A 11 -32.27 43.06 -9.16
C LEU A 11 -31.65 43.35 -7.79
N THR A 12 -31.72 42.40 -6.86
CA THR A 12 -30.80 42.34 -5.72
C THR A 12 -30.02 41.04 -5.80
N GLY A 13 -28.80 41.16 -6.33
CA GLY A 13 -27.78 40.13 -6.22
C GLY A 13 -27.11 40.25 -4.85
N THR A 14 -27.33 39.26 -3.99
CA THR A 14 -26.47 38.98 -2.84
C THR A 14 -25.99 37.54 -2.97
N ALA A 15 -24.79 37.39 -3.52
CA ALA A 15 -23.93 36.25 -3.24
C ALA A 15 -23.45 36.39 -1.78
N LEU A 16 -23.43 35.28 -1.04
CA LEU A 16 -22.45 34.87 -0.01
C LEU A 16 -23.13 33.89 0.95
N GLY A 17 -22.56 32.70 1.04
CA GLY A 17 -23.00 31.66 1.97
C GLY A 17 -23.27 30.33 1.28
N ALA A 18 -22.34 29.84 0.46
CA ALA A 18 -22.18 28.40 0.35
C ALA A 18 -21.88 27.91 1.77
N LEU A 19 -22.90 27.40 2.46
CA LEU A 19 -22.69 26.46 3.54
C LEU A 19 -21.95 25.29 2.88
N ALA A 20 -20.62 25.34 2.96
CA ALA A 20 -19.81 24.15 3.00
C ALA A 20 -20.29 23.39 4.23
N GLY A 21 -21.42 22.69 4.09
CA GLY A 21 -21.75 21.58 4.95
C GLY A 21 -20.53 20.69 4.83
N GLY A 22 -19.75 20.63 5.93
CA GLY A 22 -18.73 19.63 6.09
C GLY A 22 -19.35 18.33 5.61
N ALA A 23 -18.76 17.76 4.57
CA ALA A 23 -19.22 16.51 4.00
C ALA A 23 -19.52 15.57 5.16
N LYS A 24 -20.69 14.93 5.10
CA LYS A 24 -21.31 13.98 6.02
C LYS A 24 -20.37 12.82 6.42
N ALA A 25 -19.23 13.12 7.02
CA ALA A 25 -18.26 12.13 7.48
C ALA A 25 -18.64 11.63 8.89
N GLU A 26 -19.35 12.45 9.68
CA GLU A 26 -19.80 12.11 11.04
C GLU A 26 -20.96 11.08 11.05
N ASP A 27 -21.78 11.03 9.98
CA ASP A 27 -22.92 10.08 9.84
C ASP A 27 -22.57 8.81 9.04
N ALA A 28 -21.33 8.68 8.53
CA ALA A 28 -20.93 7.50 7.79
C ALA A 28 -20.76 6.30 8.74
N SER A 29 -21.23 5.12 8.34
CA SER A 29 -20.98 3.89 9.10
C SER A 29 -19.48 3.75 9.40
N TRP A 30 -19.12 3.24 10.58
CA TRP A 30 -17.72 3.16 11.04
C TRP A 30 -16.77 2.55 9.99
N GLY A 31 -17.24 1.62 9.15
CA GLY A 31 -16.47 1.07 8.04
C GLY A 31 -16.13 2.06 6.93
N CYS A 32 -17.04 2.96 6.60
CA CYS A 32 -16.77 4.02 5.62
C CYS A 32 -15.83 5.09 6.16
N GLN A 33 -15.88 5.39 7.47
CA GLN A 33 -14.89 6.26 8.10
C GLN A 33 -13.48 5.65 8.03
N VAL A 34 -13.36 4.36 8.37
CA VAL A 34 -12.10 3.62 8.26
C VAL A 34 -11.58 3.63 6.82
N LEU A 35 -12.44 3.34 5.84
CA LEU A 35 -12.05 3.32 4.44
C LEU A 35 -11.60 4.69 3.95
N LEU A 36 -12.36 5.75 4.26
CA LEU A 36 -12.03 7.12 3.87
C LEU A 36 -10.69 7.55 4.47
N CYS A 37 -10.46 7.23 5.73
CA CYS A 37 -9.22 7.57 6.43
C CYS A 37 -8.04 6.75 5.92
N ALA A 38 -8.22 5.46 5.66
CA ALA A 38 -7.20 4.61 5.05
C ALA A 38 -6.85 5.03 3.61
N ALA A 39 -7.80 5.61 2.87
CA ALA A 39 -7.54 6.15 1.54
C ALA A 39 -6.80 7.50 1.55
N SER A 40 -6.62 8.14 2.72
CA SER A 40 -5.90 9.40 2.85
C SER A 40 -4.39 9.16 2.81
N GLN A 41 -3.73 9.59 1.73
CA GLN A 41 -2.28 9.39 1.51
C GLN A 41 -1.44 10.62 1.87
N ASN A 42 -1.96 11.84 1.69
CA ASN A 42 -1.20 13.08 1.87
C ASN A 42 -2.07 14.19 2.51
N PRO A 43 -2.04 14.35 3.85
CA PRO A 43 -1.29 13.54 4.81
C PRO A 43 -1.91 12.14 5.01
N SER A 44 -1.14 11.20 5.55
CA SER A 44 -1.68 9.90 5.99
C SER A 44 -2.72 10.09 7.10
N TRP A 45 -3.50 9.05 7.40
CA TRP A 45 -4.53 9.08 8.47
C TRP A 45 -4.02 9.60 9.82
N ARG A 46 -2.72 9.48 10.11
CA ARG A 46 -2.08 10.02 11.33
C ARG A 46 -1.97 11.54 11.35
N GLY A 47 -1.79 12.15 10.18
CA GLY A 47 -1.72 13.61 10.03
C GLY A 47 -3.10 14.27 9.99
N VAL A 48 -4.17 13.49 9.89
CA VAL A 48 -5.56 13.98 9.92
C VAL A 48 -6.18 13.68 11.27
N ALA A 49 -6.36 14.69 12.11
CA ALA A 49 -6.87 14.53 13.48
C ALA A 49 -8.21 13.77 13.55
N TYR A 50 -9.10 13.97 12.57
CA TYR A 50 -10.37 13.25 12.47
C TYR A 50 -10.21 11.74 12.21
N CYS A 51 -9.12 11.33 11.57
CA CYS A 51 -8.86 9.94 11.20
C CYS A 51 -8.14 9.12 12.27
N VAL A 52 -7.50 9.77 13.23
CA VAL A 52 -6.81 9.06 14.32
C VAL A 52 -7.78 8.22 15.16
N PRO A 53 -8.92 8.73 15.67
CA PRO A 53 -9.84 7.91 16.46
C PRO A 53 -10.44 6.68 15.75
N PRO A 54 -11.02 6.78 14.53
CA PRO A 54 -11.61 5.62 13.87
C PRO A 54 -10.57 4.55 13.50
N MET A 55 -9.36 4.96 13.10
CA MET A 55 -8.27 4.03 12.77
C MET A 55 -7.68 3.37 14.03
N THR A 56 -7.55 4.10 15.13
CA THR A 56 -7.10 3.52 16.41
C THR A 56 -8.11 2.50 16.94
N LYS A 57 -9.41 2.80 16.83
CA LYS A 57 -10.49 1.86 17.16
C LYS A 57 -10.41 0.58 16.31
N LEU A 58 -10.12 0.70 15.02
CA LEU A 58 -9.89 -0.45 14.14
C LEU A 58 -8.70 -1.30 14.63
N ILE A 59 -7.55 -0.67 14.91
CA ILE A 59 -6.35 -1.38 15.36
C ILE A 59 -6.60 -2.12 16.69
N ALA A 60 -7.38 -1.52 17.60
CA ALA A 60 -7.81 -2.19 18.82
C ALA A 60 -8.72 -3.39 18.53
N ALA A 61 -9.74 -3.21 17.67
CA ALA A 61 -10.66 -4.28 17.29
C ALA A 61 -9.96 -5.45 16.58
N MET A 62 -8.90 -5.18 15.81
CA MET A 62 -8.10 -6.23 15.15
C MET A 62 -7.41 -7.21 16.11
N LYS A 63 -7.24 -6.82 17.38
CA LYS A 63 -6.66 -7.68 18.42
C LYS A 63 -7.68 -8.63 19.03
N GLU A 64 -8.97 -8.37 18.84
CA GLU A 64 -10.04 -9.18 19.39
C GLU A 64 -10.25 -10.48 18.59
N PRO A 65 -10.54 -11.61 19.25
CA PRO A 65 -10.82 -12.86 18.57
C PRO A 65 -12.08 -12.73 17.70
N GLY A 66 -12.03 -13.25 16.47
CA GLY A 66 -13.15 -13.20 15.54
C GLY A 66 -13.34 -11.85 14.83
N PHE A 67 -12.36 -10.95 14.91
CA PHE A 67 -12.40 -9.68 14.20
C PHE A 67 -12.64 -9.84 12.69
N SER A 68 -13.57 -9.05 12.18
CA SER A 68 -13.81 -8.87 10.75
C SER A 68 -13.64 -7.39 10.39
N TRP A 69 -13.04 -7.16 9.22
CA TRP A 69 -12.88 -5.80 8.71
C TRP A 69 -14.25 -5.16 8.49
N PRO A 70 -14.45 -3.90 8.93
CA PRO A 70 -15.72 -3.24 8.76
C PRO A 70 -15.96 -2.95 7.26
N ILE A 71 -17.18 -3.23 6.82
CA ILE A 71 -17.55 -3.10 5.40
C ILE A 71 -18.12 -1.70 5.18
N CYS A 72 -17.72 -1.07 4.07
CA CYS A 72 -18.37 0.13 3.56
C CYS A 72 -19.18 -0.26 2.32
N HIS A 73 -20.51 -0.27 2.44
CA HIS A 73 -21.40 -0.71 1.36
C HIS A 73 -21.38 0.26 0.19
N GLU A 74 -21.21 1.55 0.49
CA GLU A 74 -21.14 2.68 -0.43
C GLU A 74 -19.93 2.56 -1.36
N ALA A 75 -18.78 2.18 -0.82
CA ALA A 75 -17.55 1.97 -1.58
C ALA A 75 -17.40 0.54 -2.13
N LYS A 76 -18.37 -0.36 -1.86
CA LYS A 76 -18.31 -1.80 -2.17
C LYS A 76 -16.97 -2.43 -1.76
N ALA A 77 -16.42 -1.97 -0.64
CA ALA A 77 -15.09 -2.30 -0.20
C ALA A 77 -15.15 -2.86 1.22
N GLY A 78 -14.38 -3.93 1.43
CA GLY A 78 -14.38 -4.73 2.66
C GLY A 78 -12.98 -4.87 3.23
N LYS A 79 -12.47 -6.11 3.36
CA LYS A 79 -11.12 -6.36 3.85
C LYS A 79 -10.05 -5.82 2.87
N PRO A 80 -9.04 -5.06 3.33
CA PRO A 80 -7.95 -4.60 2.48
C PRO A 80 -7.08 -5.77 2.00
N GLY A 81 -6.44 -5.55 0.86
CA GLY A 81 -5.30 -6.35 0.44
C GLY A 81 -4.07 -6.06 1.30
N ARG A 82 -3.09 -6.96 1.28
CA ARG A 82 -1.81 -6.78 1.96
C ARG A 82 -0.65 -7.26 1.09
N GLU A 83 0.31 -6.39 0.86
CA GLU A 83 1.58 -6.69 0.19
C GLU A 83 2.74 -6.22 1.07
N ASN A 84 3.50 -7.16 1.62
CA ASN A 84 4.56 -6.85 2.59
C ASN A 84 5.84 -6.30 1.96
N TYR A 85 6.06 -6.57 0.67
CA TYR A 85 7.34 -6.30 0.00
C TYR A 85 7.15 -5.44 -1.25
N GLU A 86 8.08 -4.53 -1.50
CA GLU A 86 8.16 -3.73 -2.73
C GLU A 86 8.69 -4.56 -3.89
N ASP A 87 8.59 -4.05 -5.12
CA ASP A 87 9.18 -4.75 -6.26
C ASP A 87 10.70 -4.84 -6.14
N CYS A 88 11.25 -5.91 -6.68
CA CYS A 88 12.69 -6.07 -6.72
C CYS A 88 13.34 -5.01 -7.62
N PRO A 89 14.50 -4.46 -7.23
CA PRO A 89 15.18 -3.43 -8.02
C PRO A 89 15.54 -3.97 -9.42
N ALA A 90 15.66 -3.06 -10.39
CA ALA A 90 15.93 -3.42 -11.78
C ALA A 90 17.16 -4.35 -11.90
N GLY A 91 17.02 -5.41 -12.69
CA GLY A 91 18.06 -6.42 -12.89
C GLY A 91 18.15 -7.48 -11.79
N THR A 92 17.14 -7.56 -10.91
CA THR A 92 16.96 -8.65 -9.95
C THR A 92 15.56 -9.27 -10.11
N THR A 93 15.41 -10.54 -9.73
CA THR A 93 14.14 -11.28 -9.83
C THR A 93 13.63 -11.66 -8.44
N VAL A 94 12.32 -11.84 -8.29
CA VAL A 94 11.73 -12.25 -7.01
C VAL A 94 12.19 -13.66 -6.65
N GLY A 95 12.72 -13.79 -5.44
CA GLY A 95 13.16 -15.03 -4.82
C GLY A 95 12.43 -15.33 -3.52
N TYR A 96 12.73 -16.49 -2.96
CA TYR A 96 12.15 -17.01 -1.74
C TYR A 96 13.29 -17.56 -0.88
N SER A 97 13.31 -17.22 0.40
CA SER A 97 14.15 -17.92 1.37
C SER A 97 13.83 -19.41 1.36
N SER A 98 14.84 -20.25 1.57
CA SER A 98 14.70 -21.71 1.48
C SER A 98 13.50 -22.23 2.30
N GLN A 99 12.83 -23.25 1.75
CA GLN A 99 11.67 -23.95 2.30
C GLN A 99 11.83 -24.23 3.80
N GLY A 100 10.95 -23.69 4.66
CA GLY A 100 10.81 -24.20 6.02
C GLY A 100 10.35 -25.68 5.98
N ASP A 101 10.59 -26.42 7.06
CA ASP A 101 10.42 -27.88 7.23
C ASP A 101 9.00 -28.46 7.04
N GLY A 102 8.15 -27.86 6.20
CA GLY A 102 6.77 -28.26 5.95
C GLY A 102 6.26 -28.09 4.53
N GLY A 103 7.12 -27.82 3.53
CA GLY A 103 6.72 -27.75 2.12
C GLY A 103 5.83 -26.55 1.74
N TRP A 104 5.52 -25.67 2.70
CA TRP A 104 4.86 -24.40 2.44
C TRP A 104 5.80 -23.47 1.71
N ARG A 105 5.33 -22.84 0.62
CA ARG A 105 6.08 -21.77 -0.03
C ARG A 105 6.31 -20.66 1.00
N SER A 106 7.58 -20.37 1.24
CA SER A 106 8.04 -19.19 1.98
C SER A 106 7.47 -17.92 1.35
N GLU A 107 7.44 -16.82 2.10
CA GLU A 107 7.11 -15.53 1.49
C GLU A 107 8.17 -15.17 0.43
N PRO A 108 7.81 -14.43 -0.62
CA PRO A 108 8.76 -13.94 -1.63
C PRO A 108 9.60 -12.79 -1.07
N ASP A 109 10.46 -13.12 -0.11
CA ASP A 109 11.21 -12.22 0.77
C ASP A 109 12.62 -11.89 0.25
N GLN A 110 12.99 -12.37 -0.94
CA GLN A 110 14.30 -12.14 -1.53
C GLN A 110 14.22 -11.53 -2.93
N CYS A 111 15.28 -10.83 -3.30
CA CYS A 111 15.60 -10.46 -4.67
C CYS A 111 16.89 -11.17 -5.08
N ILE A 112 16.83 -11.89 -6.20
CA ILE A 112 17.90 -12.74 -6.71
C ILE A 112 18.57 -12.05 -7.91
N LYS A 113 19.89 -12.06 -7.93
CA LYS A 113 20.69 -11.64 -9.08
C LYS A 113 21.68 -12.72 -9.45
N THR A 114 21.74 -13.07 -10.73
CA THR A 114 22.80 -13.93 -11.26
C THR A 114 24.01 -13.06 -11.59
N VAL A 115 25.16 -13.37 -10.98
CA VAL A 115 26.43 -12.70 -11.21
C VAL A 115 27.45 -13.70 -11.71
N ASP A 116 28.25 -13.27 -12.68
CA ASP A 116 29.43 -14.00 -13.11
C ASP A 116 30.63 -13.54 -12.28
N VAL A 117 31.13 -14.43 -11.43
CA VAL A 117 32.32 -14.23 -10.59
C VAL A 117 33.59 -14.79 -11.23
N CYS A 118 33.58 -15.10 -12.54
CA CYS A 118 34.81 -15.43 -13.30
C CYS A 118 35.73 -14.20 -13.36
N ARG A 119 36.45 -13.90 -12.27
CA ARG A 119 37.57 -12.96 -12.24
C ARG A 119 38.71 -13.50 -11.38
N SER A 120 39.91 -13.01 -11.71
CA SER A 120 41.22 -13.57 -11.35
C SER A 120 41.40 -13.92 -9.86
N PRO A 121 42.34 -14.82 -9.51
CA PRO A 121 42.60 -15.26 -8.14
C PRO A 121 42.82 -14.16 -7.08
N ILE A 122 43.13 -12.94 -7.53
CA ILE A 122 43.46 -11.75 -6.72
C ILE A 122 42.20 -11.09 -6.12
N GLU A 123 41.04 -11.18 -6.78
CA GLU A 123 39.79 -10.52 -6.33
C GLU A 123 38.94 -11.39 -5.40
N ARG A 124 39.30 -12.68 -5.22
CA ARG A 124 38.54 -13.66 -4.41
C ARG A 124 38.31 -13.25 -2.95
N ASN A 125 39.15 -12.36 -2.41
CA ASN A 125 39.09 -11.94 -1.00
C ASN A 125 38.32 -10.63 -0.76
N ALA A 126 37.81 -9.97 -1.81
CA ALA A 126 37.17 -8.64 -1.67
C ALA A 126 35.65 -8.71 -1.40
N HIS A 127 34.95 -9.74 -1.88
CA HIS A 127 33.48 -9.79 -1.86
C HIS A 127 32.87 -10.55 -0.67
N THR A 128 33.67 -11.27 0.11
CA THR A 128 33.20 -12.01 1.30
C THR A 128 32.85 -11.10 2.49
N ARG A 129 32.88 -9.77 2.32
CA ARG A 129 32.64 -8.78 3.40
C ARG A 129 31.56 -7.75 3.09
N GLN A 130 30.68 -8.00 2.11
CA GLN A 130 29.48 -7.18 1.97
C GLN A 130 28.37 -7.78 2.87
N SER A 131 28.34 -7.32 4.13
CA SER A 131 27.34 -7.71 5.13
C SER A 131 25.93 -7.65 4.57
N GLY A 132 25.21 -8.78 4.62
CA GLY A 132 23.79 -8.87 4.26
C GLY A 132 23.47 -9.70 3.02
N MET A 133 24.47 -10.29 2.36
CA MET A 133 24.30 -11.16 1.19
C MET A 133 24.33 -12.64 1.59
N THR A 134 23.27 -13.38 1.31
CA THR A 134 23.27 -14.85 1.42
C THR A 134 23.62 -15.40 0.05
N ILE A 135 24.84 -15.93 -0.11
CA ILE A 135 25.24 -16.60 -1.35
C ILE A 135 24.56 -17.96 -1.35
N GLU A 136 23.57 -18.15 -2.21
CA GLU A 136 22.86 -19.41 -2.32
C GLU A 136 22.88 -19.84 -3.79
N ARG A 137 23.72 -20.87 -4.04
CA ARG A 137 23.82 -21.69 -5.26
C ARG A 137 24.79 -21.18 -6.34
N SER A 138 25.89 -21.93 -6.50
CA SER A 138 26.74 -21.92 -7.70
C SER A 138 26.12 -22.83 -8.75
N PHE A 139 26.07 -22.38 -10.00
CA PHE A 139 25.55 -23.16 -11.13
C PHE A 139 26.73 -23.53 -12.05
N GLY A 140 27.13 -24.80 -12.03
CA GLY A 140 28.16 -25.34 -12.92
C GLY A 140 28.38 -26.84 -12.70
N TYR A 141 28.43 -27.61 -13.79
CA TYR A 141 28.77 -29.03 -13.78
C TYR A 141 30.31 -29.15 -13.74
N GLY A 142 30.90 -28.97 -12.56
CA GLY A 142 32.35 -28.98 -12.36
C GLY A 142 32.79 -27.94 -11.32
N HIS A 143 33.98 -28.12 -10.74
CA HIS A 143 34.58 -27.23 -9.73
C HIS A 143 34.86 -25.78 -10.23
N ASP A 144 34.55 -25.49 -11.50
CA ASP A 144 34.86 -24.23 -12.19
C ASP A 144 33.61 -23.37 -12.50
N GLY A 145 32.46 -23.71 -11.92
CA GLY A 145 31.23 -22.91 -12.04
C GLY A 145 31.37 -21.54 -11.39
N CYS A 146 31.62 -20.50 -12.19
CA CYS A 146 31.81 -19.13 -11.73
C CYS A 146 30.52 -18.29 -11.78
N ILE A 147 29.38 -18.88 -12.12
CA ILE A 147 28.09 -18.19 -12.06
C ILE A 147 27.49 -18.43 -10.67
N GLN A 148 27.24 -17.35 -9.94
CA GLN A 148 26.63 -17.38 -8.61
C GLN A 148 25.28 -16.66 -8.62
N GLN A 149 24.32 -17.19 -7.86
CA GLN A 149 23.13 -16.44 -7.49
C GLN A 149 23.35 -15.76 -6.14
N VAL A 150 23.14 -14.45 -6.16
CA VAL A 150 23.20 -13.59 -5.01
C VAL A 150 21.77 -13.28 -4.58
N ALA A 151 21.41 -13.70 -3.37
CA ALA A 151 20.14 -13.33 -2.76
C ALA A 151 20.34 -12.14 -1.82
N THR A 152 19.54 -11.10 -2.01
CA THR A 152 19.43 -9.96 -1.12
C THR A 152 18.01 -9.90 -0.55
N PRO A 153 17.80 -9.49 0.72
CA PRO A 153 16.47 -9.29 1.27
C PRO A 153 15.64 -8.33 0.41
N ARG A 154 14.38 -8.67 0.16
CA ARG A 154 13.47 -7.83 -0.61
C ARG A 154 13.05 -6.62 0.24
N PRO A 155 13.03 -5.40 -0.33
CA PRO A 155 12.60 -4.23 0.43
C PRO A 155 11.17 -4.37 0.94
N ARG A 156 10.92 -3.99 2.19
CA ARG A 156 9.58 -4.03 2.80
C ARG A 156 8.84 -2.74 2.49
N ARG A 157 7.53 -2.83 2.19
CA ARG A 157 6.68 -1.65 2.00
C ARG A 157 6.52 -0.91 3.31
N ALA A 158 6.61 0.42 3.26
CA ALA A 158 6.25 1.28 4.40
C ALA A 158 4.73 1.23 4.69
N ASP A 159 3.94 1.08 3.64
CA ASP A 159 2.47 0.99 3.68
C ASP A 159 2.04 -0.35 3.05
N PRO A 160 1.91 -1.43 3.84
CA PRO A 160 1.67 -2.76 3.29
C PRO A 160 0.19 -3.06 3.02
N TYR A 161 -0.75 -2.29 3.57
CA TYR A 161 -2.17 -2.50 3.36
C TYR A 161 -2.67 -1.64 2.21
N PHE A 162 -3.65 -2.14 1.46
CA PHE A 162 -4.23 -1.36 0.37
C PHE A 162 -5.71 -1.63 0.13
N PHE A 163 -6.38 -0.62 -0.43
CA PHE A 163 -7.71 -0.72 -1.00
C PHE A 163 -7.66 -0.42 -2.49
N ASP A 164 -8.33 -1.25 -3.30
CA ASP A 164 -8.58 -0.97 -4.71
C ASP A 164 -10.00 -0.40 -4.84
N ILE A 165 -10.12 0.92 -4.95
CA ILE A 165 -11.40 1.64 -4.98
C ILE A 165 -11.67 2.09 -6.42
N PRO A 166 -12.83 1.80 -7.00
CA PRO A 166 -13.18 2.31 -8.33
C PRO A 166 -13.43 3.82 -8.26
N ASN A 167 -12.83 4.58 -9.17
CA ASN A 167 -13.14 5.99 -9.39
C ASN A 167 -14.45 6.16 -10.18
N ASP A 168 -14.85 7.41 -10.46
CA ASP A 168 -16.11 7.74 -11.16
C ASP A 168 -16.21 7.14 -12.58
N GLN A 169 -15.06 6.73 -13.16
CA GLN A 169 -14.98 6.09 -14.47
C GLN A 169 -14.91 4.55 -14.38
N GLY A 170 -14.99 3.98 -13.17
CA GLY A 170 -14.89 2.54 -12.90
C GLY A 170 -13.46 1.99 -12.91
N VAL A 171 -12.44 2.84 -13.03
CA VAL A 171 -11.03 2.43 -12.97
C VAL A 171 -10.65 2.26 -11.50
N LYS A 172 -10.06 1.12 -11.14
CA LYS A 172 -9.61 0.87 -9.78
C LYS A 172 -8.32 1.62 -9.49
N GLU A 173 -8.37 2.50 -8.50
CA GLU A 173 -7.21 3.17 -7.93
C GLU A 173 -6.81 2.48 -6.63
N ARG A 174 -5.50 2.28 -6.47
CA ARG A 174 -4.93 1.63 -5.29
C ARG A 174 -4.49 2.65 -4.27
N PHE A 175 -5.05 2.58 -3.07
CA PHE A 175 -4.71 3.42 -1.94
C PHE A 175 -3.95 2.61 -0.90
N TRP A 176 -2.70 3.00 -0.65
CA TRP A 176 -1.81 2.34 0.30
C TRP A 176 -1.89 3.01 1.68
N PHE A 177 -1.80 2.21 2.73
CA PHE A 177 -1.73 2.66 4.11
C PHE A 177 -1.04 1.64 5.02
N ASN A 178 -0.70 2.06 6.22
CA ASN A 178 -0.22 1.21 7.31
C ASN A 178 -1.09 1.38 8.56
N LEU A 179 -0.99 0.38 9.43
CA LEU A 179 -1.73 0.30 10.69
C LEU A 179 -0.81 0.46 11.90
N ASP A 180 0.41 0.95 11.68
CA ASP A 180 1.34 1.23 12.75
C ASP A 180 0.84 2.47 13.50
N HIS A 181 0.71 2.39 14.82
CA HIS A 181 0.25 3.47 15.68
C HIS A 181 1.30 3.75 16.75
#